data_AF-A0A7J8ERK4-F1
#
_entry.id   AF-A0A7J8ERK4-F1
#
_cell.length_a   1.000
_cell.length_b   1.000
_cell.length_c   1.000
_cell.angle_alpha   90.00
_cell.angle_beta   90.00
_cell.angle_gamma   90.00
#
_symmetry.space_group_name_H-M   'P 1'
#
loop_
_entity.id
_entity.type
_entity.pdbx_description
1 polymer ?
#
loop_
_entity_poly.entity_id
_entity_poly.type
_entity_poly.pdbx_seq_one_letter_code
_entity_poly.pdbx_strand_id
1 'polypeptide(L)'
;MPQIKDKERILKAVRDKQQVTYKGNPIRLSADFSQETLQARREWHEVIKVMKNKNLNPRLLYPARLSFKIEDQIKSFPDKKRLREYISTKPALQEMLKRTAIISRRNRKKNITTLNKNGNK
;
A
#
# COMPACT_ATOMS: atom_id res chain seq x y z
N MET A 1 14.53 27.37 2.58
CA MET A 1 14.01 26.05 3.02
C MET A 1 14.77 24.96 2.27
N PRO A 2 15.48 24.03 2.95
CA PRO A 2 16.07 22.88 2.28
C PRO A 2 14.93 22.17 1.54
N GLN A 3 15.03 22.11 0.21
CA GLN A 3 13.83 21.90 -0.60
C GLN A 3 13.41 20.44 -0.48
N ILE A 4 12.13 20.20 -0.14
CA ILE A 4 11.50 18.85 -0.15
C ILE A 4 11.82 18.11 -1.46
N LYS A 5 11.98 18.86 -2.56
CA LYS A 5 12.43 18.40 -3.88
C LYS A 5 13.74 17.60 -3.84
N ASP A 6 14.73 17.99 -3.05
CA ASP A 6 16.02 17.29 -3.01
C ASP A 6 15.90 15.93 -2.31
N LYS A 7 15.12 15.85 -1.22
CA LYS A 7 14.80 14.58 -0.55
C LYS A 7 14.09 13.62 -1.50
N GLU A 8 13.13 14.11 -2.28
CA GLU A 8 12.42 13.28 -3.28
C GLU A 8 13.33 12.84 -4.43
N ARG A 9 14.22 13.71 -4.92
CA ARG A 9 15.19 13.41 -5.97
C ARG A 9 16.19 12.35 -5.53
N ILE A 10 16.75 12.46 -4.32
CA ILE A 10 17.67 11.48 -3.75
C ILE A 10 16.97 10.12 -3.63
N LEU A 11 15.76 10.09 -3.03
CA LEU A 11 15.00 8.84 -2.89
C LEU A 11 14.61 8.23 -4.23
N LYS A 12 14.40 9.03 -5.28
CA LYS A 12 14.19 8.55 -6.65
C LYS A 12 15.46 7.91 -7.20
N ALA A 13 16.59 8.61 -7.13
CA ALA A 13 17.88 8.10 -7.60
C ALA A 13 18.30 6.79 -6.91
N VAL A 14 18.01 6.65 -5.61
CA VAL A 14 18.24 5.41 -4.85
C VAL A 14 17.42 4.25 -5.41
N ARG A 15 16.13 4.47 -5.75
CA ARG A 15 15.27 3.42 -6.33
C ARG A 15 15.72 3.01 -7.72
N ASP A 16 16.11 3.99 -8.53
CA ASP A 16 16.55 3.78 -9.90
C ASP A 16 17.87 2.99 -9.93
N LYS A 17 18.79 3.26 -8.98
CA LYS A 17 20.05 2.51 -8.82
C LYS A 17 19.88 1.12 -8.20
N GLN A 18 18.76 0.85 -7.52
CA GLN A 18 18.44 -0.38 -6.77
C GLN A 18 19.37 -0.73 -5.60
N GLN A 19 20.68 -0.54 -5.74
CA GLN A 19 21.70 -0.75 -4.73
C GLN A 19 22.50 0.54 -4.50
N VAL A 20 22.64 0.92 -3.24
CA VAL A 20 23.49 2.04 -2.82
C VAL A 20 24.48 1.51 -1.80
N THR A 21 25.75 1.86 -1.95
CA THR A 21 26.82 1.42 -1.05
C THR A 21 27.48 2.62 -0.38
N TYR A 22 27.83 2.47 0.89
CA TYR A 22 28.65 3.43 1.62
C TYR A 22 29.84 2.69 2.24
N LYS A 23 31.05 3.11 1.89
CA LYS A 23 32.30 2.45 2.32
C LYS A 23 32.31 0.93 2.07
N GLY A 24 31.85 0.51 0.89
CA GLY A 24 31.75 -0.90 0.51
C GLY A 24 30.52 -1.65 1.06
N ASN A 25 29.77 -1.07 2.00
CA ASN A 25 28.61 -1.73 2.61
C ASN A 25 27.30 -1.30 1.93
N PRO A 26 26.40 -2.24 1.57
CA PRO A 26 25.09 -1.89 1.03
C PRO A 26 24.24 -1.20 2.10
N ILE A 27 23.65 -0.06 1.74
CA ILE A 27 22.78 0.72 2.61
C ILE A 27 21.41 0.91 1.95
N ARG A 28 20.37 1.04 2.78
CA ARG A 28 19.00 1.27 2.32
C ARG A 28 18.52 2.63 2.78
N LEU A 29 18.36 3.55 1.85
CA LEU A 29 17.75 4.86 2.12
C LEU A 29 16.24 4.76 1.93
N SER A 30 15.48 5.16 2.96
CA SER A 30 14.02 5.21 2.95
C SER A 30 13.54 6.57 3.46
N ALA A 31 12.32 6.96 3.10
CA ALA A 31 11.70 8.14 3.69
C ALA A 31 11.35 7.87 5.15
N ASP A 32 11.60 8.87 6.01
CA ASP A 32 11.12 8.88 7.38
C ASP A 32 9.61 9.16 7.38
N PHE A 33 8.82 8.20 7.86
CA PHE A 33 7.36 8.23 7.89
C PHE A 33 6.89 7.97 9.32
N SER A 34 5.83 8.67 9.74
CA SER A 34 5.17 8.36 11.02
C SER A 34 4.66 6.92 11.05
N GLN A 35 4.49 6.35 12.24
CA GLN A 35 3.95 5.00 12.40
C GLN A 35 2.56 4.86 11.73
N GLU A 36 1.71 5.88 11.84
CA GLU A 36 0.41 5.92 11.17
C GLU A 36 0.55 5.83 9.65
N THR A 37 1.47 6.61 9.06
CA THR A 37 1.74 6.59 7.62
C THR A 37 2.28 5.24 7.16
N LEU A 38 3.17 4.64 7.95
CA LEU A 38 3.71 3.30 7.67
C LEU A 38 2.62 2.25 7.69
N GLN A 39 1.69 2.32 8.65
CA GLN A 39 0.57 1.39 8.73
C GLN A 39 -0.36 1.53 7.52
N ALA A 40 -0.74 2.74 7.13
CA ALA A 40 -1.53 2.99 5.93
C ALA A 40 -0.85 2.47 4.66
N ARG A 41 0.48 2.61 4.54
CA ARG A 41 1.25 2.05 3.41
C ARG A 41 1.26 0.52 3.39
N ARG A 42 1.27 -0.14 4.55
CA ARG A 42 1.17 -1.62 4.65
C ARG A 42 -0.18 -2.11 4.15
N GLU A 43 -1.26 -1.41 4.50
CA GLU A 43 -2.61 -1.76 4.02
C GLU A 43 -2.72 -1.71 2.48
N TRP A 44 -2.01 -0.76 1.85
CA TRP A 44 -1.92 -0.69 0.40
C TRP A 44 -1.09 -1.80 -0.25
N HIS A 45 -0.17 -2.44 0.49
CA HIS A 45 0.77 -3.40 -0.09
C HIS A 45 0.06 -4.61 -0.73
N GLU A 46 -0.90 -5.22 -0.04
CA GLU A 46 -1.70 -6.33 -0.57
C GLU A 46 -2.54 -5.90 -1.78
N VAL A 47 -3.11 -4.69 -1.74
CA VAL A 47 -3.92 -4.11 -2.81
C VAL A 47 -3.07 -3.90 -4.07
N ILE A 48 -1.87 -3.33 -3.92
CA ILE A 48 -0.94 -3.08 -5.02
C ILE A 48 -0.51 -4.40 -5.67
N LYS A 49 -0.22 -5.44 -4.89
CA LYS A 49 0.15 -6.77 -5.41
C LYS A 49 -0.94 -7.31 -6.33
N VAL A 50 -2.19 -7.25 -5.87
CA VAL A 50 -3.36 -7.67 -6.66
C VAL A 50 -3.52 -6.83 -7.93
N MET A 51 -3.44 -5.51 -7.82
CA MET A 51 -3.63 -4.61 -8.96
C MET A 51 -2.53 -4.74 -10.02
N LYS A 52 -1.29 -5.05 -9.61
CA LYS A 52 -0.19 -5.37 -10.53
C LYS A 52 -0.48 -6.62 -11.35
N ASN A 53 -1.05 -7.66 -10.73
CA ASN A 53 -1.47 -8.88 -11.43
C ASN A 53 -2.61 -8.64 -12.44
N LYS A 54 -3.26 -7.48 -12.38
CA LYS A 54 -4.35 -7.06 -13.29
C LYS A 54 -3.92 -5.94 -14.25
N ASN A 55 -2.62 -5.67 -14.36
CA ASN A 55 -2.03 -4.68 -15.28
C ASN A 55 -2.53 -3.23 -15.08
N LEU A 56 -3.05 -2.88 -13.89
CA LEU A 56 -3.57 -1.54 -13.59
C LEU A 56 -2.48 -0.49 -13.28
N ASN A 57 -1.21 -0.89 -13.29
CA ASN A 57 -0.04 -0.03 -13.02
C ASN A 57 -0.19 0.88 -11.79
N PRO A 58 -0.47 0.32 -10.59
CA PRO A 58 -0.68 1.11 -9.38
C PRO A 58 0.59 1.83 -8.94
N ARG A 59 0.41 3.08 -8.48
CA ARG A 59 1.43 3.95 -7.91
C ARG A 59 1.04 4.36 -6.49
N LEU A 60 1.98 4.28 -5.56
CA LEU A 60 1.77 4.74 -4.17
C LEU A 60 2.39 6.13 -4.00
N LEU A 61 1.54 7.14 -3.90
CA LEU A 61 1.90 8.54 -3.73
C LEU A 61 2.10 8.90 -2.25
N TYR A 62 2.86 9.98 -2.02
CA TYR A 62 3.06 10.54 -0.69
C TYR A 62 1.76 11.17 -0.14
N PRO A 63 1.47 11.08 1.17
CA PRO A 63 2.16 10.26 2.17
C PRO A 63 1.74 8.78 2.12
N ALA A 64 0.49 8.46 1.79
CA ALA A 64 -0.01 7.09 1.65
C ALA A 64 -1.25 7.00 0.75
N ARG A 65 -1.20 7.55 -0.48
CA ARG A 65 -2.33 7.56 -1.41
C ARG A 65 -2.11 6.56 -2.55
N LEU A 66 -3.07 5.68 -2.81
CA LEU A 66 -3.00 4.76 -3.95
C LEU A 66 -3.55 5.43 -5.21
N SER A 67 -2.78 5.41 -6.29
CA SER A 67 -3.17 5.97 -7.58
C SER A 67 -3.05 4.91 -8.68
N PHE A 68 -3.99 4.87 -9.61
CA PHE A 68 -3.92 4.01 -10.79
C PHE A 68 -4.77 4.55 -11.94
N LYS A 69 -4.47 4.07 -13.15
CA LYS A 69 -5.15 4.49 -14.38
C LYS A 69 -6.38 3.60 -14.62
N ILE A 70 -7.54 4.20 -14.86
CA ILE A 70 -8.82 3.53 -15.16
C ILE A 70 -9.52 4.36 -16.22
N GLU A 71 -9.94 3.75 -17.34
CA GLU A 71 -10.66 4.47 -18.42
C GLU A 71 -9.94 5.78 -18.82
N ASP A 72 -8.64 5.70 -19.03
CA ASP A 72 -7.75 6.84 -19.32
C ASP A 72 -7.64 7.96 -18.27
N GLN A 73 -8.33 7.83 -17.13
CA GLN A 73 -8.21 8.76 -16.01
C GLN A 73 -7.32 8.20 -14.89
N ILE A 74 -6.43 9.04 -14.37
CA ILE A 74 -5.68 8.74 -13.16
C ILE A 74 -6.56 9.09 -11.96
N LYS A 75 -6.94 8.09 -11.17
CA LYS A 75 -7.67 8.28 -9.91
C LYS A 75 -6.74 8.02 -8.74
N SER A 76 -6.95 8.73 -7.64
CA SER A 76 -6.12 8.66 -6.44
C SER A 76 -6.99 8.56 -5.19
N PHE A 77 -6.75 7.53 -4.38
CA PHE A 77 -7.51 7.18 -3.20
C PHE A 77 -6.63 7.35 -1.95
N PRO A 78 -7.08 8.12 -0.95
CA PRO A 78 -6.32 8.28 0.30
C PRO A 78 -6.45 7.05 1.21
N ASP A 79 -7.57 6.33 1.16
CA ASP A 79 -7.88 5.22 2.05
C ASP A 79 -8.60 4.07 1.31
N LYS A 80 -8.61 2.91 1.97
CA LYS A 80 -9.21 1.69 1.43
C LYS A 80 -10.75 1.76 1.35
N LYS A 81 -11.41 2.55 2.19
CA LYS A 81 -12.89 2.66 2.18
C LYS A 81 -13.35 3.39 0.92
N ARG A 82 -12.72 4.53 0.59
CA ARG A 82 -13.00 5.26 -0.66
C ARG A 82 -12.72 4.42 -1.91
N LEU A 83 -11.65 3.63 -1.89
CA LEU A 83 -11.41 2.67 -2.98
C LEU A 83 -12.57 1.67 -3.10
N ARG A 84 -13.06 1.13 -1.99
CA ARG A 84 -14.15 0.16 -1.98
C ARG A 84 -15.48 0.75 -2.47
N GLU A 85 -15.80 1.98 -2.05
CA GLU A 85 -16.98 2.71 -2.54
C GLU A 85 -16.89 2.90 -4.05
N TYR A 86 -15.72 3.32 -4.56
CA TYR A 86 -15.48 3.49 -5.99
C TYR A 86 -15.54 2.18 -6.79
N ILE A 87 -15.05 1.08 -6.23
CA ILE A 87 -15.18 -0.24 -6.86
C ILE A 87 -16.67 -0.64 -6.93
N SER A 88 -17.45 -0.34 -5.89
CA SER A 88 -18.88 -0.69 -5.84
C SER A 88 -19.72 0.08 -6.87
N THR A 89 -19.31 1.29 -7.26
CA THR A 89 -20.02 2.08 -8.28
C THR A 89 -19.67 1.69 -9.71
N LYS A 90 -18.59 0.90 -9.92
CA LYS A 90 -18.10 0.52 -11.24
C LYS A 90 -18.11 -1.00 -11.43
N PRO A 91 -19.14 -1.57 -12.10
CA PRO A 91 -19.28 -3.01 -12.30
C PRO A 91 -18.08 -3.66 -12.98
N ALA A 92 -17.49 -3.01 -13.99
CA ALA A 92 -16.32 -3.52 -14.69
C ALA A 92 -15.10 -3.67 -13.75
N LEU A 93 -14.85 -2.66 -12.92
CA LEU A 93 -13.76 -2.69 -11.94
C LEU A 93 -14.04 -3.70 -10.82
N GLN A 94 -15.31 -3.82 -10.42
CA GLN A 94 -15.76 -4.81 -9.45
C GLN A 94 -15.51 -6.23 -9.95
N GLU A 95 -15.87 -6.57 -11.19
CA GLU A 95 -15.62 -7.90 -11.77
C GLU A 95 -14.12 -8.20 -11.89
N MET A 96 -13.31 -7.22 -12.33
CA MET A 96 -11.86 -7.37 -12.42
C MET A 96 -11.21 -7.69 -11.05
N LEU A 97 -11.75 -7.11 -9.97
CA LEU A 97 -11.22 -7.24 -8.61
C LEU A 97 -12.01 -8.23 -7.72
N LYS A 98 -13.06 -8.88 -8.24
CA LYS A 98 -14.00 -9.74 -7.48
C LYS A 98 -13.34 -10.94 -6.82
N ARG A 99 -12.33 -11.52 -7.47
CA ARG A 99 -11.56 -12.67 -6.97
C ARG A 99 -10.42 -12.29 -6.02
N THR A 100 -10.41 -11.06 -5.50
CA THR A 100 -9.28 -10.53 -4.73
C THR A 100 -9.65 -10.24 -3.29
N ALA A 101 -8.67 -10.31 -2.39
CA ALA A 101 -8.84 -10.08 -0.95
C ALA A 101 -9.38 -8.68 -0.59
N ILE A 102 -9.42 -7.75 -1.56
CA ILE A 102 -9.97 -6.40 -1.42
C ILE A 102 -11.50 -6.44 -1.27
N ILE A 103 -12.15 -7.35 -2.01
CA ILE A 103 -13.62 -7.47 -2.06
C ILE A 103 -14.10 -8.66 -1.20
N SER A 104 -13.31 -9.74 -1.09
CA SER A 104 -13.73 -10.99 -0.45
C SER A 104 -13.57 -11.06 1.08
N ARG A 105 -12.76 -10.19 1.72
CA ARG A 105 -12.63 -10.18 3.19
C ARG A 105 -13.85 -9.53 3.85
N ARG A 106 -15.02 -10.15 3.73
CA ARG A 106 -16.25 -9.71 4.40
C ARG A 106 -16.34 -10.17 5.86
N ASN A 107 -15.63 -11.22 6.28
CA ASN A 107 -15.61 -11.66 7.67
C ASN A 107 -14.31 -12.41 8.03
N ARG A 108 -13.41 -11.74 8.74
CA ARG A 108 -12.62 -12.38 9.79
C ARG A 108 -12.68 -11.44 10.99
N LYS A 109 -13.89 -11.31 11.56
CA LYS A 109 -14.03 -10.71 12.89
C LYS A 109 -13.20 -11.55 13.85
N LYS A 110 -12.48 -10.82 14.70
CA LYS A 110 -11.62 -11.23 15.80
C LYS A 110 -12.19 -12.44 16.55
N ASN A 111 -11.42 -13.52 16.61
CA ASN A 111 -11.44 -14.45 17.75
C ASN A 111 -10.05 -14.38 18.38
N ILE A 112 -9.83 -13.34 19.19
CA ILE A 112 -8.94 -13.46 20.35
C ILE A 112 -9.88 -13.23 21.53
N THR A 113 -10.72 -14.24 21.78
CA THR A 113 -11.49 -14.30 23.01
C THR A 113 -10.57 -14.88 24.07
N THR A 114 -10.31 -14.08 25.09
CA THR A 114 -9.67 -14.45 26.35
C THR A 114 -10.45 -15.57 27.05
N LEU A 115 -9.77 -16.67 27.39
CA LEU A 115 -10.06 -17.67 28.46
C LEU A 115 -8.97 -18.76 28.30
N ASN A 116 -8.25 -19.25 29.32
CA ASN A 116 -8.40 -19.16 30.75
C ASN A 116 -7.08 -19.55 31.45
N LYS A 117 -6.92 -19.14 32.70
CA LYS A 117 -5.97 -19.67 33.68
C LYS A 117 -6.24 -21.17 33.93
N ASN A 118 -5.17 -21.92 34.27
CA ASN A 118 -5.06 -22.97 35.31
C ASN A 118 -4.30 -24.24 34.86
N GLY A 119 -3.18 -24.52 35.55
CA GLY A 119 -2.99 -25.83 36.22
C GLY A 119 -2.15 -26.92 35.56
N ASN A 120 -0.99 -27.19 36.20
CA ASN A 120 -0.40 -28.50 36.48
C ASN A 120 0.40 -29.24 35.38
N LYS A 121 1.74 -29.19 35.50
CA LYS A 121 2.50 -30.21 36.26
C LYS A 121 3.84 -29.63 36.71
#